data_AF-A0AAU4R3L4-F1
#
_entry.id   AF-A0AAU4R3L4-F1
#
_cell.length_a   1.000
_cell.length_b   1.000
_cell.length_c   1.000
_cell.angle_alpha   90.00
_cell.angle_beta   90.00
_cell.angle_gamma   90.00
#
_symmetry.space_group_name_H-M   'P 1'
#
loop_
_entity.id
_entity.type
_entity.pdbx_description
1 polymer ?
#
loop_
_entity_poly.entity_id
_entity_poly.type
_entity_poly.pdbx_seq_one_letter_code
_entity_poly.pdbx_strand_id
1 'polypeptide(L)'
;MTHPHDTETPQIRLTEHRAQADLRTLLQLCAAGRVKCSAKTVRPSAATIAQVAQVLDAGDFYADEPIAAFAWPLLLQAGGLAQLAAGKLALTVRGRQALTQPAHQVLAHLWQRWLSSTILDEFSRVEAVKGQRAANVLSALKPRRGHVGAALAALAAGEWTTVDQLFTTMRTAGHNPSVARSERALWKLYLEDPEYGSLGYDGHHPWALLQGRYTMAVLFEYAAPLGLIDVEYVDPAGARDDYRHNWGGDWLERLSRYDGLRAIRLTPLGAYATGQTPTYLPGPAPEPATAGGATGLKVLANHDLVALDGLPPAQALLLNAFATRTGDRTWALSPASLLAAVHAGRNLAELRTYLDHAATALPDTVATLLADAERRVSAARDLGPVHLIECADTATCALLASDRRIRALATRLSVPADKLDRFRKAALTLGHPVT
;
A
#
# COMPACT_ATOMS: atom_id res chain seq x y z
N MET A 1 -15.05 -8.27 -36.17
CA MET A 1 -13.68 -7.79 -36.43
C MET A 1 -12.81 -8.31 -35.32
N THR A 2 -12.25 -9.49 -35.56
CA THR A 2 -11.35 -10.22 -34.66
C THR A 2 -9.95 -9.68 -34.88
N HIS A 3 -9.39 -9.01 -33.87
CA HIS A 3 -7.96 -8.79 -33.83
C HIS A 3 -7.29 -10.16 -33.58
N PRO A 4 -6.20 -10.50 -34.29
CA PRO A 4 -5.46 -11.71 -34.00
C PRO A 4 -4.78 -11.56 -32.63
N HIS A 5 -5.12 -12.46 -31.69
CA HIS A 5 -4.42 -12.62 -30.42
C HIS A 5 -3.03 -13.21 -30.70
N ASP A 6 -2.07 -12.35 -31.03
CA ASP A 6 -0.64 -12.67 -31.00
C ASP A 6 -0.19 -12.74 -29.53
N THR A 7 -0.54 -13.82 -28.81
CA THR A 7 -0.34 -13.94 -27.34
C THR A 7 0.27 -15.26 -26.88
N GLU A 8 1.12 -15.91 -27.69
CA GLU A 8 1.95 -17.02 -27.22
C GLU A 8 3.32 -16.58 -26.66
N THR A 9 3.72 -15.31 -26.82
CA THR A 9 5.06 -14.88 -26.39
C THR A 9 5.14 -14.74 -24.86
N PRO A 10 5.99 -15.51 -24.17
CA PRO A 10 6.18 -15.38 -22.73
C PRO A 10 6.75 -14.00 -22.37
N GLN A 11 6.17 -13.37 -21.35
CA GLN A 11 6.64 -12.10 -20.80
C GLN A 11 7.38 -12.34 -19.50
N ILE A 12 8.63 -11.89 -19.43
CA ILE A 12 9.43 -11.88 -18.19
C ILE A 12 9.34 -10.50 -17.55
N ARG A 13 8.99 -10.47 -16.26
CA ARG A 13 8.94 -9.25 -15.47
C ARG A 13 9.80 -9.36 -14.23
N LEU A 14 10.84 -8.53 -14.20
CA LEU A 14 11.68 -8.31 -13.03
C LEU A 14 11.00 -7.31 -12.10
N THR A 15 10.77 -7.68 -10.85
CA THR A 15 9.88 -6.93 -9.93
C THR A 15 10.61 -6.23 -8.80
N GLU A 16 11.81 -6.70 -8.42
CA GLU A 16 12.54 -6.25 -7.23
C GLU A 16 12.72 -4.72 -7.14
N HIS A 17 13.27 -4.11 -8.18
CA HIS A 17 13.52 -2.66 -8.21
C HIS A 17 12.24 -1.87 -8.43
N ARG A 18 11.32 -2.40 -9.26
CA ARG A 18 10.04 -1.77 -9.59
C ARG A 18 9.16 -1.62 -8.35
N ALA A 19 9.08 -2.65 -7.51
CA ALA A 19 8.31 -2.64 -6.28
C ALA A 19 8.77 -1.53 -5.31
N GLN A 20 10.06 -1.20 -5.30
CA GLN A 20 10.58 -0.11 -4.48
C GLN A 20 10.15 1.25 -5.01
N ALA A 21 10.15 1.45 -6.33
CA ALA A 21 9.62 2.66 -6.95
C ALA A 21 8.10 2.78 -6.75
N ASP A 22 7.36 1.69 -6.99
CA ASP A 22 5.92 1.60 -6.82
C ASP A 22 5.49 1.92 -5.38
N LEU A 23 6.14 1.34 -4.38
CA LEU A 23 5.86 1.64 -2.98
C LEU A 23 5.89 3.16 -2.71
N ARG A 24 6.90 3.86 -3.23
CA ARG A 24 7.01 5.33 -3.06
C ARG A 24 5.86 6.03 -3.76
N THR A 25 5.58 5.69 -5.00
CA THR A 25 4.49 6.27 -5.78
C THR A 25 3.13 6.08 -5.08
N LEU A 26 2.87 4.89 -4.56
CA LEU A 26 1.61 4.54 -3.92
C LEU A 26 1.44 5.24 -2.56
N LEU A 27 2.51 5.35 -1.76
CA LEU A 27 2.48 6.15 -0.53
C LEU A 27 2.20 7.63 -0.82
N GLN A 28 2.79 8.19 -1.89
CA GLN A 28 2.51 9.56 -2.32
C GLN A 28 1.05 9.76 -2.77
N LEU A 29 0.49 8.80 -3.51
CA LEU A 29 -0.92 8.84 -3.91
C LEU A 29 -1.87 8.83 -2.71
N CYS A 30 -1.55 8.04 -1.69
CA CYS A 30 -2.29 8.05 -0.41
C CYS A 30 -2.12 9.38 0.34
N ALA A 31 -0.90 9.92 0.41
CA ALA A 31 -0.64 11.23 1.02
C ALA A 31 -1.43 12.36 0.33
N ALA A 32 -1.62 12.26 -0.99
CA ALA A 32 -2.41 13.20 -1.78
C ALA A 32 -3.94 12.94 -1.70
N GLY A 33 -4.39 11.92 -0.97
CA GLY A 33 -5.81 11.58 -0.84
C GLY A 33 -6.48 11.18 -2.16
N ARG A 34 -5.70 10.61 -3.10
CA ARG A 34 -6.17 10.24 -4.45
C ARG A 34 -6.61 8.78 -4.55
N VAL A 35 -6.30 7.95 -3.56
CA VAL A 35 -6.68 6.53 -3.54
C VAL A 35 -8.03 6.36 -2.86
N LYS A 36 -9.06 5.93 -3.60
CA LYS A 36 -10.42 5.68 -3.09
C LYS A 36 -10.68 4.19 -2.93
N CYS A 37 -11.27 3.81 -1.79
CA CYS A 37 -11.65 2.43 -1.48
C CYS A 37 -13.08 2.38 -0.93
N SER A 38 -13.75 1.25 -1.13
CA SER A 38 -15.10 1.02 -0.61
C SER A 38 -15.12 0.94 0.92
N ALA A 39 -16.08 1.58 1.58
CA ALA A 39 -16.27 1.41 3.02
C ALA A 39 -16.72 0.00 3.41
N LYS A 40 -17.43 -0.71 2.52
CA LYS A 40 -17.96 -2.05 2.80
C LYS A 40 -16.91 -3.15 2.58
N THR A 41 -16.21 -3.09 1.46
CA THR A 41 -15.32 -4.17 1.02
C THR A 41 -13.85 -3.82 1.15
N VAL A 42 -13.50 -2.57 1.50
CA VAL A 42 -12.14 -2.01 1.54
C VAL A 42 -11.33 -2.14 0.24
N ARG A 43 -11.97 -2.63 -0.83
CA ARG A 43 -11.40 -2.79 -2.18
C ARG A 43 -11.26 -1.44 -2.87
N PRO A 44 -10.23 -1.25 -3.72
CA PRO A 44 -10.13 -0.07 -4.56
C PRO A 44 -11.30 0.02 -5.54
N SER A 45 -11.71 1.24 -5.86
CA SER A 45 -12.69 1.48 -6.94
C SER A 45 -12.05 1.29 -8.32
N ALA A 46 -12.85 1.11 -9.37
CA ALA A 46 -12.34 1.02 -10.74
C ALA A 46 -11.49 2.24 -11.15
N ALA A 47 -11.90 3.45 -10.73
CA ALA A 47 -11.12 4.67 -10.95
C ALA A 47 -9.77 4.65 -10.22
N THR A 48 -9.73 4.13 -8.99
CA THR A 48 -8.47 3.94 -8.25
C THR A 48 -7.58 2.93 -8.97
N ILE A 49 -8.12 1.82 -9.45
CA ILE A 49 -7.36 0.79 -10.18
C ILE A 49 -6.75 1.41 -11.44
N ALA A 50 -7.54 2.10 -12.26
CA ALA A 50 -7.04 2.76 -13.47
C ALA A 50 -5.95 3.80 -13.15
N GLN A 51 -6.15 4.60 -12.10
CA GLN A 51 -5.16 5.59 -11.68
C GLN A 51 -3.86 4.95 -11.19
N VAL A 52 -3.94 3.87 -10.40
CA VAL A 52 -2.75 3.16 -9.92
C VAL A 52 -2.03 2.52 -11.10
N ALA A 53 -2.73 1.83 -12.00
CA ALA A 53 -2.14 1.19 -13.18
C ALA A 53 -1.33 2.17 -14.05
N GLN A 54 -1.77 3.43 -14.16
CA GLN A 54 -1.07 4.47 -14.92
C GLN A 54 0.25 4.95 -14.27
N VAL A 55 0.43 4.76 -12.97
CA VAL A 55 1.59 5.27 -12.24
C VAL A 55 2.56 4.18 -11.79
N LEU A 56 2.20 2.90 -11.96
CA LEU A 56 3.09 1.78 -11.69
C LEU A 56 4.27 1.80 -12.67
N ASP A 57 5.45 1.47 -12.15
CA ASP A 57 6.65 1.31 -12.94
C ASP A 57 6.50 0.12 -13.90
N ALA A 58 6.55 0.40 -15.20
CA ALA A 58 6.20 -0.51 -16.31
C ALA A 58 4.73 -0.99 -16.37
N GLY A 59 3.80 -0.33 -15.67
CA GLY A 59 2.36 -0.63 -15.72
C GLY A 59 1.96 -1.95 -15.05
N ASP A 60 0.72 -2.39 -15.28
CA ASP A 60 0.18 -3.62 -14.69
C ASP A 60 0.60 -4.90 -15.48
N PHE A 61 0.28 -6.07 -14.96
CA PHE A 61 0.55 -7.38 -15.57
C PHE A 61 -0.24 -7.61 -16.85
N TYR A 62 -1.54 -7.31 -16.78
CA TYR A 62 -2.44 -7.32 -17.91
C TYR A 62 -3.13 -5.97 -18.03
N ALA A 63 -3.33 -5.50 -19.27
CA ALA A 63 -3.97 -4.21 -19.52
C ALA A 63 -5.44 -4.20 -19.08
N ASP A 64 -6.18 -5.24 -19.45
CA ASP A 64 -7.64 -5.30 -19.23
C ASP A 64 -8.02 -5.91 -17.87
N GLU A 65 -7.09 -6.64 -17.24
CA GLU A 65 -7.30 -7.24 -15.92
C GLU A 65 -6.18 -6.91 -14.93
N PRO A 66 -6.21 -5.70 -14.37
CA PRO A 66 -5.22 -5.25 -13.41
C PRO A 66 -5.07 -6.19 -12.21
N ILE A 67 -3.83 -6.60 -11.95
CA ILE A 67 -3.41 -7.44 -10.84
C ILE A 67 -2.73 -6.55 -9.79
N ALA A 68 -1.65 -5.87 -10.16
CA ALA A 68 -0.86 -5.07 -9.22
C ALA A 68 -1.63 -3.84 -8.73
N ALA A 69 -2.35 -3.15 -9.62
CA ALA A 69 -3.11 -1.97 -9.27
C ALA A 69 -4.30 -2.25 -8.35
N PHE A 70 -4.86 -3.47 -8.42
CA PHE A 70 -5.85 -3.93 -7.46
C PHE A 70 -5.21 -4.25 -6.09
N ALA A 71 -4.04 -4.89 -6.09
CA ALA A 71 -3.38 -5.37 -4.89
C ALA A 71 -2.81 -4.26 -4.00
N TRP A 72 -2.17 -3.25 -4.60
CA TRP A 72 -1.43 -2.21 -3.87
C TRP A 72 -2.24 -1.51 -2.76
N PRO A 73 -3.47 -1.02 -3.02
CA PRO A 73 -4.30 -0.42 -1.97
C PRO A 73 -4.62 -1.39 -0.82
N LEU A 74 -4.74 -2.69 -1.09
CA LEU A 74 -4.99 -3.71 -0.05
C LEU A 74 -3.72 -4.02 0.74
N LEU A 75 -2.56 -4.09 0.08
CA LEU A 75 -1.26 -4.28 0.71
C LEU A 75 -0.96 -3.15 1.72
N LEU A 76 -1.18 -1.90 1.33
CA LEU A 76 -0.99 -0.74 2.21
C LEU A 76 -1.93 -0.77 3.43
N GLN A 77 -3.18 -1.19 3.24
CA GLN A 77 -4.14 -1.34 4.33
C GLN A 77 -3.79 -2.50 5.27
N ALA A 78 -3.47 -3.68 4.74
CA ALA A 78 -3.04 -4.84 5.52
C ALA A 78 -1.77 -4.56 6.34
N GLY A 79 -0.84 -3.79 5.75
CA GLY A 79 0.38 -3.31 6.39
C GLY A 79 0.17 -2.28 7.50
N GLY A 80 -1.03 -1.70 7.61
CA GLY A 80 -1.31 -0.57 8.49
C GLY A 80 -0.58 0.71 8.08
N LEU A 81 -0.16 0.83 6.81
CA LEU A 81 0.47 2.04 6.27
C LEU A 81 -0.59 3.07 5.86
N ALA A 82 -1.75 2.60 5.39
CA ALA A 82 -2.88 3.45 5.09
C ALA A 82 -4.15 2.89 5.73
N GLN A 83 -5.11 3.77 6.03
CA GLN A 83 -6.41 3.40 6.55
C GLN A 83 -7.50 4.21 5.85
N LEU A 84 -8.71 3.65 5.78
CA LEU A 84 -9.84 4.33 5.18
C LEU A 84 -10.31 5.48 6.09
N ALA A 85 -10.35 6.69 5.53
CA ALA A 85 -10.90 7.89 6.14
C ALA A 85 -11.78 8.59 5.09
N ALA A 86 -13.08 8.73 5.39
CA ALA A 86 -14.06 9.36 4.48
C ALA A 86 -14.01 8.83 3.03
N GLY A 87 -13.91 7.50 2.85
CA GLY A 87 -13.89 6.85 1.54
C GLY A 87 -12.57 6.93 0.76
N LYS A 88 -11.51 7.47 1.37
CA LYS A 88 -10.16 7.58 0.81
C LYS A 88 -9.13 6.90 1.72
N LEU A 89 -8.07 6.35 1.14
CA LEU A 89 -6.94 5.87 1.93
C LEU A 89 -6.06 7.04 2.35
N ALA A 90 -5.99 7.28 3.66
CA ALA A 90 -5.10 8.24 4.28
C ALA A 90 -3.93 7.51 4.94
N LEU A 91 -2.72 8.09 4.87
CA LEU A 91 -1.56 7.52 5.54
C LEU A 91 -1.75 7.52 7.06
N THR A 92 -1.39 6.40 7.70
CA THR A 92 -1.24 6.33 9.15
C THR A 92 0.06 7.02 9.59
N VAL A 93 0.31 7.12 10.91
CA VAL A 93 1.62 7.55 11.42
C VAL A 93 2.74 6.70 10.83
N ARG A 94 2.51 5.39 10.75
CA ARG A 94 3.45 4.44 10.18
C ARG A 94 3.63 4.61 8.68
N GLY A 95 2.55 4.86 7.94
CA GLY A 95 2.63 5.16 6.50
C GLY A 95 3.44 6.42 6.21
N ARG A 96 3.32 7.45 7.05
CA ARG A 96 4.14 8.66 6.94
C ARG A 96 5.62 8.37 7.21
N GLN A 97 5.93 7.57 8.23
CA GLN A 97 7.31 7.15 8.49
C GLN A 97 7.88 6.30 7.35
N ALA A 98 7.05 5.47 6.71
CA ALA A 98 7.48 4.63 5.61
C ALA A 98 8.05 5.43 4.42
N LEU A 99 7.63 6.69 4.21
CA LEU A 99 8.14 7.57 3.13
C LEU A 99 9.65 7.85 3.23
N THR A 100 10.24 7.78 4.42
CA THR A 100 11.68 8.03 4.63
C THR A 100 12.48 6.78 5.00
N GLN A 101 11.81 5.65 5.28
CA GLN A 101 12.47 4.37 5.58
C GLN A 101 13.00 3.67 4.32
N PRO A 102 14.03 2.81 4.42
CA PRO A 102 14.48 1.99 3.29
C PRO A 102 13.32 1.12 2.74
N ALA A 103 13.10 1.18 1.43
CA ALA A 103 11.93 0.56 0.79
C ALA A 103 11.88 -0.97 1.01
N HIS A 104 13.01 -1.65 0.92
CA HIS A 104 13.10 -3.10 1.14
C HIS A 104 12.58 -3.54 2.52
N GLN A 105 12.81 -2.76 3.58
CA GLN A 105 12.31 -3.06 4.92
C GLN A 105 10.79 -2.91 5.00
N VAL A 106 10.25 -1.89 4.34
CA VAL A 106 8.80 -1.65 4.27
C VAL A 106 8.13 -2.77 3.47
N LEU A 107 8.68 -3.16 2.31
CA LEU A 107 8.16 -4.26 1.47
C LEU A 107 8.19 -5.61 2.20
N ALA A 108 9.31 -5.95 2.85
CA ALA A 108 9.40 -7.14 3.69
C ALA A 108 8.35 -7.12 4.80
N HIS A 109 8.15 -5.97 5.45
CA HIS A 109 7.11 -5.84 6.46
C HIS A 109 5.69 -6.01 5.89
N LEU A 110 5.40 -5.44 4.72
CA LEU A 110 4.10 -5.60 4.06
C LEU A 110 3.79 -7.06 3.78
N TRP A 111 4.78 -7.84 3.33
CA TRP A 111 4.63 -9.28 3.14
C TRP A 111 4.24 -10.01 4.42
N GLN A 112 4.98 -9.79 5.51
CA GLN A 112 4.68 -10.42 6.81
C GLN A 112 3.29 -10.05 7.32
N ARG A 113 2.87 -8.79 7.13
CA ARG A 113 1.52 -8.35 7.47
C ARG A 113 0.47 -8.99 6.59
N TRP A 114 0.72 -9.12 5.29
CA TRP A 114 -0.17 -9.77 4.35
C TRP A 114 -0.47 -11.21 4.76
N LEU A 115 0.56 -12.00 5.10
CA LEU A 115 0.42 -13.38 5.56
C LEU A 115 -0.49 -13.52 6.79
N SER A 116 -0.54 -12.49 7.65
CA SER A 116 -1.38 -12.47 8.86
C SER A 116 -2.72 -11.74 8.71
N SER A 117 -2.95 -11.07 7.58
CA SER A 117 -4.11 -10.22 7.36
C SER A 117 -5.39 -11.03 7.12
N THR A 118 -6.54 -10.38 7.30
CA THR A 118 -7.87 -10.93 6.97
C THR A 118 -8.65 -10.03 6.02
N ILE A 119 -7.99 -9.01 5.44
CA ILE A 119 -8.64 -7.95 4.68
C ILE A 119 -9.35 -8.43 3.40
N LEU A 120 -8.83 -9.51 2.80
CA LEU A 120 -9.34 -10.11 1.57
C LEU A 120 -9.05 -11.60 1.60
N ASP A 121 -9.88 -12.41 0.96
CA ASP A 121 -9.55 -13.80 0.57
C ASP A 121 -9.12 -13.83 -0.90
N GLU A 122 -7.90 -14.29 -1.19
CA GLU A 122 -7.38 -14.39 -2.56
C GLU A 122 -8.24 -15.31 -3.42
N PHE A 123 -8.87 -16.33 -2.85
CA PHE A 123 -9.73 -17.24 -3.60
C PHE A 123 -10.97 -16.52 -4.17
N SER A 124 -11.38 -15.41 -3.54
CA SER A 124 -12.47 -14.56 -4.05
C SER A 124 -12.15 -13.86 -5.39
N ARG A 125 -10.90 -13.95 -5.86
CA ARG A 125 -10.45 -13.48 -7.17
C ARG A 125 -10.42 -14.59 -8.24
N VAL A 126 -10.65 -15.85 -7.85
CA VAL A 126 -10.87 -16.98 -8.77
C VAL A 126 -12.38 -17.05 -9.06
N GLU A 127 -12.86 -16.09 -9.85
CA GLU A 127 -14.28 -15.80 -9.98
C GLU A 127 -15.07 -16.89 -10.72
N ALA A 128 -14.41 -17.75 -11.50
CA ALA A 128 -15.06 -18.87 -12.18
C ALA A 128 -15.57 -19.93 -11.19
N VAL A 129 -14.88 -20.13 -10.06
CA VAL A 129 -15.35 -21.03 -8.99
C VAL A 129 -16.40 -20.30 -8.15
N LYS A 130 -17.64 -20.76 -8.23
CA LYS A 130 -18.80 -20.16 -7.55
C LYS A 130 -19.04 -20.78 -6.18
N GLY A 131 -20.05 -20.26 -5.47
CA GLY A 131 -20.48 -20.77 -4.16
C GLY A 131 -19.56 -20.46 -2.96
N GLN A 132 -18.45 -19.75 -3.21
CA GLN A 132 -17.48 -19.33 -2.19
C GLN A 132 -18.07 -18.53 -1.01
N ARG A 133 -19.18 -17.81 -1.23
CA ARG A 133 -19.82 -16.96 -0.20
C ARG A 133 -20.75 -17.72 0.75
N ALA A 134 -21.00 -19.01 0.49
CA ALA A 134 -21.85 -19.79 1.36
C ALA A 134 -21.18 -20.03 2.73
N ALA A 135 -22.01 -20.18 3.76
CA ALA A 135 -21.53 -20.34 5.12
C ALA A 135 -20.64 -21.59 5.26
N ASN A 136 -19.52 -21.42 5.96
CA ASN A 136 -18.57 -22.48 6.32
C ASN A 136 -17.94 -23.22 5.14
N VAL A 137 -17.81 -22.58 3.97
CA VAL A 137 -17.16 -23.17 2.79
C VAL A 137 -15.65 -23.05 2.84
N LEU A 138 -15.13 -21.83 2.97
CA LEU A 138 -13.70 -21.58 2.91
C LEU A 138 -13.03 -21.81 4.27
N SER A 139 -11.80 -22.33 4.23
CA SER A 139 -10.92 -22.46 5.38
C SER A 139 -10.33 -21.10 5.80
N ALA A 140 -9.67 -21.05 6.95
CA ALA A 140 -9.07 -19.82 7.46
C ALA A 140 -7.93 -19.29 6.56
N LEU A 141 -7.82 -17.97 6.46
CA LEU A 141 -6.83 -17.27 5.62
C LEU A 141 -5.39 -17.47 6.11
N LYS A 142 -5.16 -17.22 7.41
CA LYS A 142 -3.82 -17.24 7.99
C LYS A 142 -3.07 -18.56 7.76
N PRO A 143 -3.66 -19.75 7.98
CA PRO A 143 -2.99 -21.01 7.65
C PRO A 143 -2.70 -21.16 6.16
N ARG A 144 -3.66 -20.84 5.28
CA ARG A 144 -3.47 -20.93 3.83
C ARG A 144 -2.32 -20.07 3.33
N ARG A 145 -2.27 -18.81 3.75
CA ARG A 145 -1.15 -17.90 3.46
C ARG A 145 0.16 -18.42 4.04
N GLY A 146 0.14 -18.95 5.25
CA GLY A 146 1.30 -19.55 5.90
C GLY A 146 1.94 -20.67 5.06
N HIS A 147 1.14 -21.55 4.47
CA HIS A 147 1.66 -22.59 3.57
C HIS A 147 2.32 -22.01 2.31
N VAL A 148 1.72 -20.99 1.68
CA VAL A 148 2.32 -20.34 0.50
C VAL A 148 3.59 -19.58 0.87
N GLY A 149 3.60 -18.88 2.01
CA GLY A 149 4.77 -18.16 2.51
C GLY A 149 5.93 -19.10 2.86
N ALA A 150 5.64 -20.25 3.47
CA ALA A 150 6.64 -21.28 3.73
C ALA A 150 7.22 -21.87 2.44
N ALA A 151 6.36 -22.15 1.44
CA ALA A 151 6.80 -22.62 0.13
C ALA A 151 7.71 -21.61 -0.56
N LEU A 152 7.35 -20.31 -0.52
CA LEU A 152 8.18 -19.24 -1.07
C LEU A 152 9.54 -19.15 -0.36
N ALA A 153 9.55 -19.31 0.96
CA ALA A 153 10.77 -19.30 1.78
C ALA A 153 11.67 -20.52 1.54
N ALA A 154 11.18 -21.58 0.90
CA ALA A 154 11.95 -22.78 0.59
C ALA A 154 12.60 -22.75 -0.81
N LEU A 155 12.28 -21.75 -1.65
CA LEU A 155 12.86 -21.64 -2.99
C LEU A 155 14.31 -21.13 -2.93
N ALA A 156 15.14 -21.62 -3.84
CA ALA A 156 16.47 -21.08 -4.06
C ALA A 156 16.38 -19.67 -4.66
N ALA A 157 17.06 -18.70 -4.06
CA ALA A 157 17.12 -17.33 -4.57
C ALA A 157 17.83 -17.29 -5.92
N GLY A 158 17.27 -16.55 -6.89
CA GLY A 158 17.85 -16.38 -8.22
C GLY A 158 17.57 -17.51 -9.22
N GLU A 159 16.91 -18.60 -8.82
CA GLU A 159 16.56 -19.71 -9.70
C GLU A 159 15.10 -19.63 -10.17
N TRP A 160 14.88 -19.86 -11.46
CA TRP A 160 13.52 -19.97 -12.02
C TRP A 160 12.93 -21.33 -11.68
N THR A 161 11.72 -21.33 -11.13
CA THR A 161 10.92 -22.51 -10.83
C THR A 161 9.59 -22.41 -11.55
N THR A 162 9.23 -23.42 -12.34
CA THR A 162 7.91 -23.46 -13.00
C THR A 162 6.81 -23.63 -11.95
N VAL A 163 5.61 -23.13 -12.24
CA VAL A 163 4.48 -23.25 -11.31
C VAL A 163 4.14 -24.71 -11.01
N ASP A 164 4.25 -25.61 -12.00
CA ASP A 164 3.92 -27.02 -11.79
C ASP A 164 5.01 -27.75 -10.98
N GLN A 165 6.27 -27.36 -11.13
CA GLN A 165 7.35 -27.81 -10.24
C GLN A 165 7.14 -27.28 -8.82
N LEU A 166 6.75 -26.02 -8.65
CA LEU A 166 6.40 -25.46 -7.35
C LEU A 166 5.27 -26.25 -6.69
N PHE A 167 4.19 -26.54 -7.41
CA PHE A 167 3.07 -27.33 -6.91
C PHE A 167 3.52 -28.72 -6.46
N THR A 168 4.39 -29.35 -7.24
CA THR A 168 4.96 -30.66 -6.90
C THR A 168 5.79 -30.58 -5.62
N THR A 169 6.70 -29.61 -5.51
CA THR A 169 7.51 -29.37 -4.31
C THR A 169 6.64 -29.09 -3.08
N MET A 170 5.62 -28.25 -3.21
CA MET A 170 4.68 -27.94 -2.13
C MET A 170 3.97 -29.19 -1.62
N ARG A 171 3.45 -30.03 -2.52
CA ARG A 171 2.77 -31.28 -2.16
C ARG A 171 3.73 -32.25 -1.46
N THR A 172 4.95 -32.39 -1.98
CA THR A 172 5.99 -33.24 -1.36
C THR A 172 6.39 -32.75 0.03
N ALA A 173 6.48 -31.44 0.23
CA ALA A 173 6.82 -30.81 1.51
C ALA A 173 5.63 -30.70 2.49
N GLY A 174 4.43 -31.18 2.12
CA GLY A 174 3.22 -31.05 2.94
C GLY A 174 2.66 -29.63 3.05
N HIS A 175 3.09 -28.71 2.18
CA HIS A 175 2.53 -27.36 2.10
C HIS A 175 1.20 -27.40 1.33
N ASN A 176 0.10 -27.49 2.08
CA ASN A 176 -1.24 -27.62 1.51
C ASN A 176 -2.17 -26.48 1.96
N PRO A 177 -2.30 -25.38 1.20
CA PRO A 177 -3.20 -24.28 1.51
C PRO A 177 -4.66 -24.68 1.21
N SER A 178 -5.22 -25.65 1.95
CA SER A 178 -6.55 -26.20 1.68
C SER A 178 -7.62 -25.11 1.61
N VAL A 179 -8.25 -24.93 0.45
CA VAL A 179 -9.25 -23.88 0.21
C VAL A 179 -10.58 -24.23 0.88
N ALA A 180 -11.08 -25.44 0.63
CA ALA A 180 -12.29 -25.93 1.26
C ALA A 180 -12.02 -26.28 2.74
N ARG A 181 -12.98 -25.95 3.60
CA ARG A 181 -12.91 -26.24 5.04
C ARG A 181 -13.03 -27.74 5.34
N SER A 182 -13.75 -28.48 4.51
CA SER A 182 -13.96 -29.92 4.62
C SER A 182 -14.37 -30.49 3.26
N GLU A 183 -14.37 -31.82 3.12
CA GLU A 183 -14.88 -32.48 1.91
C GLU A 183 -16.35 -32.11 1.63
N ARG A 184 -17.19 -32.04 2.68
CA ARG A 184 -18.58 -31.58 2.55
C ARG A 184 -18.69 -30.14 2.02
N ALA A 185 -17.69 -29.29 2.26
CA ALA A 185 -17.69 -27.93 1.74
C ALA A 185 -17.41 -27.85 0.23
N LEU A 186 -16.78 -28.87 -0.36
CA LEU A 186 -16.52 -28.94 -1.80
C LEU A 186 -17.82 -28.98 -2.61
N TRP A 187 -18.86 -29.63 -2.09
CA TRP A 187 -20.20 -29.68 -2.68
C TRP A 187 -20.87 -28.32 -2.84
N LYS A 188 -20.35 -27.27 -2.19
CA LYS A 188 -20.84 -25.91 -2.33
C LYS A 188 -20.03 -25.10 -3.34
N LEU A 189 -18.85 -25.59 -3.76
CA LEU A 189 -18.03 -24.97 -4.80
C LEU A 189 -18.36 -25.62 -6.12
N TYR A 190 -18.52 -24.83 -7.16
CA TYR A 190 -18.91 -25.33 -8.47
C TYR A 190 -18.46 -24.42 -9.60
N LEU A 191 -18.39 -24.97 -10.82
CA LEU A 191 -18.26 -24.22 -12.05
C LEU A 191 -19.62 -24.15 -12.74
N GLU A 192 -20.03 -22.97 -13.20
CA GLU A 192 -21.29 -22.72 -13.93
C GLU A 192 -22.58 -23.04 -13.13
N ASP A 193 -22.86 -24.31 -12.82
CA ASP A 193 -24.06 -24.81 -12.15
C ASP A 193 -23.73 -25.62 -10.87
N PRO A 194 -24.46 -25.43 -9.75
CA PRO A 194 -24.18 -26.11 -8.49
C PRO A 194 -24.50 -27.62 -8.46
N GLU A 195 -25.41 -28.10 -9.30
CA GLU A 195 -25.78 -29.52 -9.34
C GLU A 195 -24.78 -30.30 -10.20
N TYR A 196 -24.50 -29.82 -11.41
CA TYR A 196 -23.68 -30.56 -12.37
C TYR A 196 -22.19 -30.21 -12.28
N GLY A 197 -21.85 -28.95 -12.02
CA GLY A 197 -20.47 -28.46 -11.93
C GLY A 197 -19.87 -28.52 -10.54
N SER A 198 -20.49 -29.25 -9.61
CA SER A 198 -20.03 -29.38 -8.22
C SER A 198 -18.63 -29.98 -8.14
N LEU A 199 -17.75 -29.33 -7.38
CA LEU A 199 -16.39 -29.82 -7.10
C LEU A 199 -16.39 -30.89 -5.98
N GLY A 200 -17.56 -31.25 -5.44
CA GLY A 200 -17.71 -32.30 -4.43
C GLY A 200 -17.64 -33.72 -5.00
N TYR A 201 -17.79 -33.88 -6.32
CA TYR A 201 -17.61 -35.17 -6.97
C TYR A 201 -16.14 -35.63 -6.92
N ASP A 202 -15.94 -36.93 -6.79
CA ASP A 202 -14.59 -37.51 -6.74
C ASP A 202 -13.85 -37.27 -8.06
N GLY A 203 -12.57 -36.92 -7.98
CA GLY A 203 -11.75 -36.54 -9.15
C GLY A 203 -12.00 -35.13 -9.72
N HIS A 204 -13.03 -34.41 -9.28
CA HIS A 204 -13.41 -33.10 -9.85
C HIS A 204 -12.82 -31.87 -9.13
N HIS A 205 -11.93 -32.08 -8.16
CA HIS A 205 -11.25 -31.01 -7.41
C HIS A 205 -9.74 -31.24 -7.29
N PRO A 206 -9.01 -31.45 -8.40
CA PRO A 206 -7.58 -31.68 -8.35
C PRO A 206 -6.86 -30.52 -7.64
N TRP A 207 -5.75 -30.82 -6.97
CA TRP A 207 -5.03 -29.85 -6.13
C TRP A 207 -4.72 -28.54 -6.88
N ALA A 208 -4.36 -28.62 -8.16
CA ALA A 208 -4.02 -27.46 -9.00
C ALA A 208 -5.22 -26.50 -9.23
N LEU A 209 -6.45 -27.03 -9.23
CA LEU A 209 -7.67 -26.26 -9.47
C LEU A 209 -8.04 -25.37 -8.28
N LEU A 210 -7.90 -25.88 -7.05
CA LEU A 210 -8.22 -25.11 -5.83
C LEU A 210 -6.96 -24.52 -5.18
N GLN A 211 -6.10 -25.37 -4.62
CA GLN A 211 -4.91 -24.95 -3.88
C GLN A 211 -3.86 -24.33 -4.80
N GLY A 212 -3.74 -24.83 -6.03
CA GLY A 212 -2.86 -24.27 -7.05
C GLY A 212 -3.29 -22.86 -7.44
N ARG A 213 -4.56 -22.65 -7.82
CA ARG A 213 -5.07 -21.30 -8.13
C ARG A 213 -5.00 -20.33 -6.97
N TYR A 214 -5.27 -20.79 -5.75
CA TYR A 214 -5.05 -19.99 -4.55
C TYR A 214 -3.58 -19.57 -4.41
N THR A 215 -2.65 -20.51 -4.60
CA THR A 215 -1.20 -20.25 -4.53
C THR A 215 -0.77 -19.24 -5.58
N MET A 216 -1.21 -19.41 -6.84
CA MET A 216 -0.92 -18.49 -7.93
C MET A 216 -1.48 -17.09 -7.66
N ALA A 217 -2.68 -16.98 -7.07
CA ALA A 217 -3.24 -15.70 -6.68
C ALA A 217 -2.38 -15.00 -5.62
N VAL A 218 -1.95 -15.70 -4.56
CA VAL A 218 -1.07 -15.14 -3.52
C VAL A 218 0.26 -14.67 -4.12
N LEU A 219 0.86 -15.48 -4.99
CA LEU A 219 2.15 -15.19 -5.58
C LEU A 219 2.08 -14.05 -6.61
N PHE A 220 1.23 -14.19 -7.61
CA PHE A 220 1.20 -13.27 -8.74
C PHE A 220 0.58 -11.91 -8.37
N GLU A 221 -0.44 -11.90 -7.50
CA GLU A 221 -1.11 -10.67 -7.14
C GLU A 221 -0.51 -9.95 -5.94
N TYR A 222 0.22 -10.63 -5.05
CA TYR A 222 0.70 -9.98 -3.82
C TYR A 222 2.21 -10.11 -3.66
N ALA A 223 2.81 -11.29 -3.86
CA ALA A 223 4.26 -11.43 -3.75
C ALA A 223 5.01 -10.70 -4.90
N ALA A 224 4.50 -10.80 -6.14
CA ALA A 224 5.13 -10.16 -7.30
C ALA A 224 5.08 -8.63 -7.24
N PRO A 225 3.94 -7.95 -6.94
CA PRO A 225 3.94 -6.49 -6.76
C PRO A 225 4.82 -5.99 -5.63
N LEU A 226 5.01 -6.79 -4.58
CA LEU A 226 5.93 -6.46 -3.49
C LEU A 226 7.41 -6.70 -3.84
N GLY A 227 7.71 -7.22 -5.03
CA GLY A 227 9.08 -7.42 -5.52
C GLY A 227 9.77 -8.67 -5.01
N LEU A 228 9.03 -9.59 -4.37
CA LEU A 228 9.60 -10.80 -3.76
C LEU A 228 9.95 -11.86 -4.81
N ILE A 229 9.21 -11.86 -5.92
CA ILE A 229 9.40 -12.79 -7.02
C ILE A 229 9.39 -12.07 -8.36
N ASP A 230 10.33 -12.42 -9.22
CA ASP A 230 10.18 -12.17 -10.65
C ASP A 230 9.23 -13.22 -11.23
N VAL A 231 8.56 -12.87 -12.32
CA VAL A 231 7.52 -13.71 -12.92
C VAL A 231 7.72 -13.85 -14.43
N GLU A 232 7.44 -15.04 -14.92
CA GLU A 232 7.23 -15.34 -16.32
C GLU A 232 5.76 -15.68 -16.51
N TYR A 233 5.07 -15.00 -17.43
CA TYR A 233 3.65 -15.20 -17.67
C TYR A 233 3.27 -14.97 -19.14
N VAL A 234 2.15 -15.55 -19.55
CA VAL A 234 1.49 -15.39 -20.86
C VAL A 234 0.07 -14.87 -20.66
N ASP A 235 -0.67 -14.64 -21.74
CA ASP A 235 -2.11 -14.42 -21.63
C ASP A 235 -2.78 -15.61 -20.91
N PRO A 236 -3.66 -15.38 -19.93
CA PRO A 236 -4.26 -16.47 -19.18
C PRO A 236 -5.25 -17.32 -19.99
N ALA A 237 -5.79 -16.81 -21.10
CA ALA A 237 -6.68 -17.56 -21.99
C ALA A 237 -5.92 -18.72 -22.64
N GLY A 238 -6.41 -19.94 -22.43
CA GLY A 238 -5.80 -21.17 -22.95
C GLY A 238 -4.48 -21.56 -22.28
N ALA A 239 -3.97 -20.80 -21.33
CA ALA A 239 -2.68 -21.10 -20.68
C ALA A 239 -2.69 -22.41 -19.89
N ARG A 240 -3.86 -22.80 -19.36
CA ARG A 240 -4.09 -24.03 -18.60
C ARG A 240 -5.39 -24.68 -19.03
N ASP A 241 -5.48 -26.00 -18.87
CA ASP A 241 -6.62 -26.82 -19.27
C ASP A 241 -7.06 -27.82 -18.18
N ASP A 242 -6.41 -27.80 -17.01
CA ASP A 242 -6.65 -28.69 -15.86
C ASP A 242 -8.07 -28.61 -15.26
N TYR A 243 -8.88 -27.65 -15.73
CA TYR A 243 -10.28 -27.48 -15.36
C TYR A 243 -11.26 -27.91 -16.46
N ARG A 244 -10.81 -28.15 -17.71
CA ARG A 244 -11.70 -28.39 -18.85
C ARG A 244 -12.48 -29.69 -18.75
N HIS A 245 -11.95 -30.70 -18.05
CA HIS A 245 -12.65 -31.96 -17.82
C HIS A 245 -13.72 -31.89 -16.71
N ASN A 246 -13.87 -30.74 -16.03
CA ASN A 246 -14.99 -30.52 -15.14
C ASN A 246 -16.18 -29.98 -15.91
N TRP A 247 -17.38 -30.44 -15.54
CA TRP A 247 -18.61 -29.90 -16.10
C TRP A 247 -18.69 -28.39 -15.85
N GLY A 248 -18.98 -27.62 -16.90
CA GLY A 248 -18.96 -26.16 -16.88
C GLY A 248 -17.57 -25.53 -17.03
N GLY A 249 -16.52 -26.35 -17.20
CA GLY A 249 -15.16 -25.93 -17.49
C GLY A 249 -14.82 -25.93 -18.99
N ASP A 250 -15.57 -26.67 -19.82
CA ASP A 250 -15.25 -26.91 -21.23
C ASP A 250 -15.15 -25.62 -22.06
N TRP A 251 -16.05 -24.66 -21.78
CA TRP A 251 -16.18 -23.39 -22.49
C TRP A 251 -15.42 -22.23 -21.84
N LEU A 252 -14.76 -22.47 -20.69
CA LEU A 252 -13.95 -21.44 -20.05
C LEU A 252 -12.63 -21.27 -20.81
N GLU A 253 -12.39 -20.06 -21.29
CA GLU A 253 -11.09 -19.68 -21.85
C GLU A 253 -9.98 -19.77 -20.80
N ARG A 254 -10.32 -19.53 -19.53
CA ARG A 254 -9.44 -19.62 -18.35
C ARG A 254 -10.27 -19.80 -17.09
N LEU A 255 -9.69 -20.41 -16.05
CA LEU A 255 -10.34 -20.50 -14.74
C LEU A 255 -10.11 -19.23 -13.91
N SER A 256 -8.93 -18.62 -14.06
CA SER A 256 -8.58 -17.38 -13.38
C SER A 256 -7.63 -16.55 -14.22
N ARG A 257 -7.50 -15.27 -13.85
CA ARG A 257 -6.48 -14.37 -14.42
C ARG A 257 -5.05 -14.79 -14.11
N TYR A 258 -4.87 -15.66 -13.12
CA TYR A 258 -3.54 -16.14 -12.74
C TYR A 258 -3.08 -17.30 -13.61
N ASP A 259 -3.96 -17.92 -14.40
CA ASP A 259 -3.67 -19.14 -15.19
C ASP A 259 -2.46 -18.96 -16.12
N GLY A 260 -2.21 -17.73 -16.56
CA GLY A 260 -1.06 -17.34 -17.40
C GLY A 260 0.30 -17.36 -16.69
N LEU A 261 0.38 -17.48 -15.36
CA LEU A 261 1.66 -17.57 -14.65
C LEU A 261 2.35 -18.92 -14.95
N ARG A 262 3.56 -18.84 -15.53
CA ARG A 262 4.36 -20.00 -15.97
C ARG A 262 5.47 -20.35 -15.00
N ALA A 263 6.25 -19.36 -14.57
CA ALA A 263 7.37 -19.56 -13.67
C ALA A 263 7.59 -18.35 -12.75
N ILE A 264 8.27 -18.60 -11.64
CA ILE A 264 8.65 -17.59 -10.67
C ILE A 264 10.12 -17.72 -10.33
N ARG A 265 10.74 -16.62 -9.90
CA ARG A 265 12.10 -16.62 -9.36
C ARG A 265 12.14 -15.79 -8.09
N LEU A 266 12.61 -16.37 -6.99
CA LEU A 266 12.77 -15.65 -5.74
C LEU A 266 13.87 -14.59 -5.89
N THR A 267 13.55 -13.31 -5.65
CA THR A 267 14.50 -12.20 -5.77
C THR A 267 15.36 -12.09 -4.50
N PRO A 268 16.48 -11.36 -4.52
CA PRO A 268 17.22 -10.98 -3.31
C PRO A 268 16.33 -10.29 -2.26
N LEU A 269 15.38 -9.45 -2.68
CA LEU A 269 14.38 -8.86 -1.78
C LEU A 269 13.45 -9.92 -1.21
N GLY A 270 13.02 -10.89 -2.02
CA GLY A 270 12.25 -12.06 -1.59
C GLY A 270 12.98 -12.87 -0.53
N ALA A 271 14.24 -13.22 -0.77
CA ALA A 271 15.09 -13.95 0.16
C ALA A 271 15.29 -13.20 1.48
N TYR A 272 15.43 -11.88 1.44
CA TYR A 272 15.44 -11.04 2.65
C TYR A 272 14.08 -11.05 3.36
N ALA A 273 12.98 -10.84 2.63
CA ALA A 273 11.63 -10.74 3.20
C ALA A 273 11.12 -12.06 3.80
N THR A 274 11.63 -13.20 3.34
CA THR A 274 11.33 -14.54 3.86
C THR A 274 12.31 -14.99 4.95
N GLY A 275 13.36 -14.20 5.23
CA GLY A 275 14.33 -14.48 6.29
C GLY A 275 15.45 -15.45 5.91
N GLN A 276 15.65 -15.75 4.62
CA GLN A 276 16.80 -16.52 4.15
C GLN A 276 18.12 -15.75 4.32
N THR A 277 18.07 -14.42 4.22
CA THR A 277 19.22 -13.54 4.41
C THR A 277 18.92 -12.47 5.45
N PRO A 278 19.87 -12.15 6.36
CA PRO A 278 19.66 -11.14 7.40
C PRO A 278 19.84 -9.70 6.89
N THR A 279 20.46 -9.53 5.74
CA THR A 279 20.76 -8.23 5.13
C THR A 279 20.38 -8.26 3.66
N TYR A 280 19.65 -7.23 3.24
CA TYR A 280 19.28 -7.08 1.85
C TYR A 280 20.48 -6.60 1.03
N LEU A 281 20.87 -7.39 0.03
CA LEU A 281 21.82 -7.03 -1.01
C LEU A 281 21.05 -6.97 -2.34
N PRO A 282 20.89 -5.78 -2.94
CA PRO A 282 20.07 -5.64 -4.14
C PRO A 282 20.67 -6.41 -5.31
N GLY A 283 19.79 -7.03 -6.12
CA GLY A 283 20.18 -7.58 -7.42
C GLY A 283 20.64 -6.48 -8.39
N PRO A 284 21.34 -6.83 -9.49
CA PRO A 284 21.73 -5.86 -10.49
C PRO A 284 20.49 -5.09 -10.98
N ALA A 285 20.58 -3.76 -10.96
CA ALA A 285 19.51 -2.92 -11.48
C ALA A 285 19.34 -3.20 -12.98
N PRO A 286 18.10 -3.31 -13.49
CA PRO A 286 17.90 -3.39 -14.93
C PRO A 286 18.54 -2.17 -15.60
N GLU A 287 19.22 -2.39 -16.73
CA GLU A 287 19.74 -1.28 -17.53
C GLU A 287 18.59 -0.29 -17.79
N PRO A 288 18.80 1.02 -17.55
CA PRO A 288 17.73 1.98 -17.77
C PRO A 288 17.28 1.89 -19.23
N ALA A 289 16.00 1.62 -19.45
CA ALA A 289 15.39 1.48 -20.79
C ALA A 289 15.42 2.77 -21.63
N THR A 290 16.13 3.79 -21.17
CA THR A 290 16.54 4.98 -21.91
C THR A 290 17.91 5.39 -21.41
N ALA A 291 18.93 5.26 -22.26
CA ALA A 291 20.15 6.03 -22.13
C ALA A 291 19.78 7.53 -22.13
N GLY A 292 19.91 8.18 -20.97
CA GLY A 292 19.56 9.58 -20.80
C GLY A 292 19.61 10.05 -19.35
N GLY A 293 20.83 10.18 -18.80
CA GLY A 293 21.13 11.05 -17.67
C GLY A 293 20.72 10.53 -16.29
N ALA A 294 21.57 10.75 -15.29
CA ALA A 294 21.10 10.79 -13.91
C ALA A 294 19.89 11.73 -13.86
N THR A 295 18.76 11.30 -13.26
CA THR A 295 17.58 12.14 -13.02
C THR A 295 17.99 13.36 -12.19
N GLY A 296 18.49 14.39 -12.86
CA GLY A 296 19.05 15.57 -12.23
C GLY A 296 17.91 16.53 -11.95
N LEU A 297 17.66 16.80 -10.67
CA LEU A 297 16.85 17.94 -10.27
C LEU A 297 17.78 19.13 -10.12
N LYS A 298 17.62 20.15 -10.97
CA LYS A 298 18.31 21.42 -10.78
C LYS A 298 17.49 22.29 -9.85
N VAL A 299 18.09 22.67 -8.72
CA VAL A 299 17.50 23.60 -7.77
C VAL A 299 18.14 24.97 -7.97
N LEU A 300 17.32 25.98 -8.23
CA LEU A 300 17.77 27.33 -8.54
C LEU A 300 17.63 28.25 -7.32
N ALA A 301 18.48 29.28 -7.25
CA ALA A 301 18.49 30.24 -6.15
C ALA A 301 17.20 31.07 -6.04
N ASN A 302 16.42 31.15 -7.12
CA ASN A 302 15.10 31.79 -7.19
C ASN A 302 13.95 30.87 -6.74
N HIS A 303 14.26 29.75 -6.08
CA HIS A 303 13.30 28.76 -5.56
C HIS A 303 12.59 27.90 -6.61
N ASP A 304 13.05 27.95 -7.87
CA ASP A 304 12.58 27.04 -8.91
C ASP A 304 13.30 25.69 -8.86
N LEU A 305 12.53 24.63 -9.09
CA LEU A 305 12.96 23.25 -9.23
C LEU A 305 12.71 22.82 -10.67
N VAL A 306 13.77 22.40 -11.37
CA VAL A 306 13.70 22.01 -12.79
C VAL A 306 14.16 20.57 -12.95
N ALA A 307 13.29 19.70 -13.46
CA ALA A 307 13.66 18.34 -13.83
C ALA A 307 14.27 18.31 -15.23
N LEU A 308 15.54 17.89 -15.33
CA LEU A 308 16.29 17.92 -16.59
C LEU A 308 15.80 16.84 -17.57
N ASP A 309 15.80 15.57 -17.13
CA ASP A 309 15.54 14.40 -17.97
C ASP A 309 14.23 13.68 -17.63
N GLY A 310 13.26 14.45 -17.12
CA GLY A 310 12.01 13.91 -16.59
C GLY A 310 12.13 13.55 -15.10
N LEU A 311 11.02 13.13 -14.52
CA LEU A 311 10.92 12.91 -13.08
C LEU A 311 10.06 11.66 -12.82
N PRO A 312 10.52 10.70 -12.01
CA PRO A 312 9.71 9.52 -11.75
C PRO A 312 8.40 9.91 -11.01
N PRO A 313 7.31 9.13 -11.16
CA PRO A 313 5.98 9.52 -10.69
C PRO A 313 5.92 9.89 -9.20
N ALA A 314 6.65 9.16 -8.35
CA ALA A 314 6.72 9.44 -6.92
C ALA A 314 7.27 10.84 -6.63
N GLN A 315 8.37 11.22 -7.27
CA GLN A 315 9.01 12.52 -7.08
C GLN A 315 8.13 13.64 -7.66
N ALA A 316 7.44 13.41 -8.79
CA ALA A 316 6.50 14.39 -9.32
C ALA A 316 5.32 14.64 -8.36
N LEU A 317 4.77 13.58 -7.76
CA LEU A 317 3.73 13.70 -6.73
C LEU A 317 4.24 14.41 -5.47
N LEU A 318 5.49 14.16 -5.07
CA LEU A 318 6.14 14.85 -3.97
C LEU A 318 6.26 16.35 -4.26
N LEU A 319 6.83 16.74 -5.40
CA LEU A 319 7.00 18.15 -5.75
C LEU A 319 5.66 18.88 -5.87
N ASN A 320 4.65 18.25 -6.46
CA ASN A 320 3.28 18.81 -6.54
C ASN A 320 2.64 19.04 -5.16
N ALA A 321 3.12 18.39 -4.11
CA ALA A 321 2.60 18.57 -2.77
C ALA A 321 3.23 19.76 -2.02
N PHE A 322 4.44 20.18 -2.39
CA PHE A 322 5.18 21.22 -1.68
C PHE A 322 5.44 22.49 -2.52
N ALA A 323 5.26 22.40 -3.83
CA ALA A 323 5.56 23.45 -4.78
C ALA A 323 4.42 23.63 -5.79
N THR A 324 4.34 24.81 -6.39
CA THR A 324 3.38 25.10 -7.46
C THR A 324 4.00 24.70 -8.80
N ARG A 325 3.34 23.84 -9.57
CA ARG A 325 3.79 23.49 -10.93
C ARG A 325 3.59 24.70 -11.85
N THR A 326 4.69 25.26 -12.35
CA THR A 326 4.71 26.46 -13.21
C THR A 326 4.96 26.14 -14.69
N GLY A 327 5.43 24.93 -14.98
CA GLY A 327 5.62 24.42 -16.34
C GLY A 327 5.63 22.89 -16.34
N ASP A 328 5.98 22.29 -17.48
CA ASP A 328 5.89 20.83 -17.59
C ASP A 328 6.89 20.06 -16.72
N ARG A 329 8.05 20.66 -16.49
CA ARG A 329 9.14 20.11 -15.69
C ARG A 329 9.65 21.11 -14.64
N THR A 330 8.82 22.09 -14.29
CA THR A 330 9.21 23.21 -13.44
C THR A 330 8.21 23.39 -12.30
N TRP A 331 8.74 23.55 -11.09
CA TRP A 331 7.99 23.82 -9.88
C TRP A 331 8.61 24.98 -9.12
N ALA A 332 7.77 25.87 -8.58
CA ALA A 332 8.22 26.99 -7.76
C ALA A 332 7.91 26.73 -6.28
N LEU A 333 8.93 26.78 -5.43
CA LEU A 333 8.76 26.77 -3.98
C LEU A 333 8.43 28.18 -3.49
N SER A 334 7.52 28.27 -2.53
CA SER A 334 7.20 29.53 -1.86
C SER A 334 6.88 29.29 -0.38
N PRO A 335 6.95 30.32 0.48
CA PRO A 335 6.48 30.18 1.87
C PRO A 335 5.03 29.70 1.94
N ALA A 336 4.17 30.19 1.03
CA ALA A 336 2.77 29.81 0.98
C ALA A 336 2.59 28.33 0.61
N SER A 337 3.30 27.83 -0.39
CA SER A 337 3.19 26.42 -0.80
C SER A 337 3.68 25.47 0.29
N LEU A 338 4.79 25.81 0.96
CA LEU A 338 5.34 25.01 2.07
C LEU A 338 4.39 24.96 3.27
N LEU A 339 3.84 26.11 3.69
CA LEU A 339 2.89 26.18 4.79
C LEU A 339 1.57 25.48 4.45
N ALA A 340 1.09 25.59 3.21
CA ALA A 340 -0.08 24.86 2.74
C ALA A 340 0.14 23.34 2.77
N ALA A 341 1.32 22.88 2.37
CA ALA A 341 1.68 21.46 2.42
C ALA A 341 1.64 20.93 3.85
N VAL A 342 2.19 21.69 4.80
CA VAL A 342 2.17 21.32 6.22
C VAL A 342 0.76 21.36 6.80
N HIS A 343 -0.05 22.35 6.44
CA HIS A 343 -1.46 22.40 6.82
C HIS A 343 -2.23 21.18 6.30
N ALA A 344 -1.89 20.70 5.10
CA ALA A 344 -2.41 19.45 4.53
C ALA A 344 -1.80 18.17 5.17
N GLY A 345 -0.99 18.30 6.22
CA GLY A 345 -0.41 17.18 6.97
C GLY A 345 0.87 16.60 6.38
N ARG A 346 1.54 17.30 5.45
CA ARG A 346 2.84 16.90 4.90
C ARG A 346 3.99 17.27 5.84
N ASN A 347 5.06 16.49 5.81
CA ASN A 347 6.26 16.73 6.61
C ASN A 347 7.38 17.30 5.75
N LEU A 348 7.88 18.50 6.08
CA LEU A 348 8.96 19.16 5.33
C LEU A 348 10.25 18.32 5.25
N ALA A 349 10.51 17.44 6.22
CA ALA A 349 11.66 16.53 6.19
C ALA A 349 11.66 15.60 4.97
N GLU A 350 10.48 15.28 4.43
CA GLU A 350 10.31 14.49 3.22
C GLU A 350 10.89 15.21 2.00
N LEU A 351 10.50 16.48 1.80
CA LEU A 351 11.02 17.32 0.73
C LEU A 351 12.52 17.54 0.89
N ARG A 352 12.98 17.85 2.11
CA ARG A 352 14.39 18.08 2.39
C ARG A 352 15.25 16.88 2.04
N THR A 353 14.87 15.69 2.52
CA THR A 353 15.57 14.43 2.22
C THR A 353 15.66 14.21 0.71
N TYR A 354 14.57 14.47 -0.02
CA TYR A 354 14.57 14.33 -1.47
C TYR A 354 15.52 15.33 -2.15
N LEU A 355 15.46 16.61 -1.80
CA LEU A 355 16.31 17.65 -2.39
C LEU A 355 17.80 17.38 -2.10
N ASP A 356 18.14 16.93 -0.90
CA ASP A 356 19.52 16.60 -0.50
C ASP A 356 20.11 15.44 -1.32
N HIS A 357 19.27 14.50 -1.81
CA HIS A 357 19.71 13.38 -2.64
C HIS A 357 19.66 13.67 -4.14
N ALA A 358 18.65 14.42 -4.60
CA ALA A 358 18.36 14.59 -6.02
C ALA A 358 19.06 15.81 -6.64
N ALA A 359 19.40 16.82 -5.82
CA ALA A 359 20.10 18.01 -6.28
C ALA A 359 21.61 17.84 -6.16
N THR A 360 22.35 18.27 -7.17
CA THR A 360 23.83 18.30 -7.12
C THR A 360 24.34 19.25 -6.04
N ALA A 361 23.62 20.35 -5.80
CA ALA A 361 23.85 21.29 -4.71
C ALA A 361 22.54 22.01 -4.37
N LEU A 362 22.30 22.26 -3.08
CA LEU A 362 21.15 23.02 -2.61
C LEU A 362 21.55 24.48 -2.35
N PRO A 363 20.98 25.47 -3.05
CA PRO A 363 21.26 26.88 -2.78
C PRO A 363 20.86 27.30 -1.36
N ASP A 364 21.68 28.16 -0.71
CA ASP A 364 21.42 28.67 0.64
C ASP A 364 20.06 29.37 0.78
N THR A 365 19.57 29.99 -0.30
CA THR A 365 18.26 30.65 -0.34
C THR A 365 17.10 29.66 -0.18
N VAL A 366 17.25 28.43 -0.69
CA VAL A 366 16.25 27.35 -0.55
C VAL A 366 16.37 26.71 0.83
N ALA A 367 17.60 26.47 1.31
CA ALA A 367 17.82 25.97 2.66
C ALA A 367 17.21 26.90 3.74
N THR A 368 17.41 28.21 3.57
CA THR A 368 16.82 29.25 4.43
C THR A 368 15.30 29.23 4.35
N LEU A 369 14.73 29.14 3.14
CA LEU A 369 13.27 29.07 2.95
C LEU A 369 12.65 27.88 3.70
N LEU A 370 13.28 26.70 3.61
CA LEU A 370 12.82 25.49 4.33
C LEU A 370 12.91 25.67 5.84
N ALA A 371 14.04 26.16 6.34
CA ALA A 371 14.24 26.41 7.77
C ALA A 371 13.24 27.45 8.32
N ASP A 372 12.93 28.48 7.54
CA ASP A 372 11.95 29.50 7.91
C ASP A 372 10.54 28.92 7.99
N ALA A 373 10.16 28.07 7.04
CA ALA A 373 8.88 27.35 7.05
C ALA A 373 8.79 26.43 8.29
N GLU A 374 9.84 25.66 8.59
CA GLU A 374 9.90 24.80 9.78
C GLU A 374 9.71 25.60 11.08
N ARG A 375 10.41 26.73 11.23
CA ARG A 375 10.26 27.61 12.40
C ARG A 375 8.82 28.11 12.54
N ARG A 376 8.21 28.59 11.46
CA ARG A 376 6.82 29.12 11.46
C ARG A 376 5.79 28.05 11.82
N VAL A 377 5.94 26.84 11.31
CA VAL A 377 5.05 25.71 11.64
C VAL A 377 5.06 25.41 13.14
N SER A 378 6.23 25.50 13.77
CA SER A 378 6.36 25.22 15.20
C SER A 378 5.94 26.38 16.12
N ALA A 379 5.72 27.57 15.56
CA ALA A 379 5.51 28.81 16.33
C ALA A 379 4.09 28.98 16.88
N ALA A 380 3.08 28.40 16.22
CA ALA A 380 1.70 28.42 16.67
C ALA A 380 1.22 27.00 16.93
N ARG A 381 0.56 26.78 18.07
CA ARG A 381 -0.01 25.47 18.44
C ARG A 381 -1.46 25.64 18.86
N ASP A 382 -2.32 24.80 18.31
CA ASP A 382 -3.66 24.62 18.84
C ASP A 382 -3.58 23.79 20.13
N LEU A 383 -4.00 24.38 21.24
CA LEU A 383 -4.02 23.73 22.55
C LEU A 383 -5.42 23.19 22.92
N GLY A 384 -6.38 23.28 21.99
CA GLY A 384 -7.75 22.80 22.15
C GLY A 384 -8.70 23.83 22.76
N PRO A 385 -9.96 23.41 23.01
CA PRO A 385 -10.99 24.29 23.53
C PRO A 385 -10.70 24.72 24.97
N VAL A 386 -10.87 26.02 25.23
CA VAL A 386 -10.77 26.62 26.56
C VAL A 386 -12.06 27.35 26.91
N HIS A 387 -12.40 27.32 28.19
CA HIS A 387 -13.43 28.17 28.77
C HIS A 387 -12.79 29.48 29.21
N LEU A 388 -13.29 30.60 28.69
CA LEU A 388 -12.92 31.92 29.17
C LEU A 388 -13.80 32.28 30.36
N ILE A 389 -13.19 32.58 31.51
CA ILE A 389 -13.93 32.97 32.71
C ILE A 389 -13.97 34.49 32.80
N GLU A 390 -15.15 35.05 32.59
CA GLU A 390 -15.42 36.46 32.80
C GLU A 390 -15.59 36.77 34.29
N CYS A 391 -15.00 37.88 34.74
CA CYS A 391 -15.14 38.38 36.10
C CYS A 391 -15.89 39.70 36.07
N ALA A 392 -16.69 39.98 37.08
CA ALA A 392 -17.45 41.23 37.18
C ALA A 392 -16.54 42.48 37.26
N ASP A 393 -15.33 42.33 37.78
CA ASP A 393 -14.36 43.42 37.92
C ASP A 393 -12.90 42.91 37.90
N THR A 394 -11.97 43.85 37.76
CA THR A 394 -10.52 43.59 37.73
C THR A 394 -9.96 43.06 39.04
N ALA A 395 -10.56 43.37 40.19
CA ALA A 395 -10.08 42.90 41.49
C ALA A 395 -10.39 41.40 41.68
N THR A 396 -11.58 40.95 41.30
CA THR A 396 -11.99 39.55 41.26
C THR A 396 -11.11 38.76 40.29
N CYS A 397 -10.84 39.33 39.11
CA CYS A 397 -9.93 38.72 38.14
C CYS A 397 -8.52 38.55 38.72
N ALA A 398 -7.98 39.57 39.38
CA ALA A 398 -6.66 39.53 40.02
C ALA A 398 -6.60 38.53 41.19
N LEU A 399 -7.66 38.45 42.01
CA LEU A 399 -7.76 37.49 43.10
C LEU A 399 -7.72 36.05 42.58
N LEU A 400 -8.56 35.71 41.60
CA LEU A 400 -8.60 34.37 41.02
C LEU A 400 -7.30 34.05 40.28
N ALA A 401 -6.76 34.99 39.49
CA ALA A 401 -5.52 34.78 38.74
C ALA A 401 -4.26 34.71 39.62
N SER A 402 -4.30 35.21 40.86
CA SER A 402 -3.16 35.16 41.80
C SER A 402 -3.18 33.92 42.70
N ASP A 403 -4.33 33.24 42.84
CA ASP A 403 -4.40 31.98 43.59
C ASP A 403 -3.53 30.88 42.97
N ARG A 404 -2.82 30.14 43.81
CA ARG A 404 -1.85 29.11 43.37
C ARG A 404 -2.56 27.91 42.71
N ARG A 405 -3.73 27.53 43.21
CA ARG A 405 -4.50 26.38 42.68
C ARG A 405 -5.10 26.75 41.33
N ILE A 406 -5.62 27.97 41.18
CA ILE A 406 -6.14 28.46 39.90
C ILE A 406 -5.04 28.64 38.85
N ARG A 407 -3.86 29.18 39.20
CA ARG A 407 -2.72 29.31 38.27
C ARG A 407 -2.23 27.98 37.70
N ALA A 408 -2.39 26.88 38.43
CA ALA A 408 -2.05 25.55 37.93
C ALA A 408 -3.08 25.00 36.91
N LEU A 409 -4.28 25.58 36.90
CA LEU A 409 -5.44 25.11 36.12
C LEU A 409 -5.77 26.02 34.94
N ALA A 410 -5.38 27.28 34.98
CA ALA A 410 -5.74 28.30 34.00
C ALA A 410 -4.57 29.23 33.68
N THR A 411 -4.50 29.70 32.44
CA THR A 411 -3.60 30.80 32.04
C THR A 411 -4.46 32.01 31.69
N ARG A 412 -4.29 33.14 32.40
CA ARG A 412 -5.14 34.34 32.23
C ARG A 412 -6.64 34.02 32.27
N LEU A 413 -7.04 33.17 33.21
CA LEU A 413 -8.43 32.67 33.36
C LEU A 413 -9.04 31.99 32.12
N SER A 414 -8.19 31.55 31.19
CA SER A 414 -8.56 30.57 30.16
C SER A 414 -8.31 29.16 30.71
N VAL A 415 -9.36 28.36 30.82
CA VAL A 415 -9.36 27.05 31.48
C VAL A 415 -9.57 25.94 30.45
N PRO A 416 -8.62 25.01 30.27
CA PRO A 416 -8.84 23.82 29.46
C PRO A 416 -10.06 23.03 29.91
N ALA A 417 -10.83 22.47 28.96
CA ALA A 417 -12.08 21.76 29.26
C ALA A 417 -11.91 20.62 30.28
N ASP A 418 -10.81 19.89 30.24
CA ASP A 418 -10.46 18.79 31.17
C ASP A 418 -10.12 19.26 32.60
N LYS A 419 -9.95 20.57 32.80
CA LYS A 419 -9.60 21.19 34.08
C LYS A 419 -10.74 22.01 34.68
N LEU A 420 -11.84 22.21 33.94
CA LEU A 420 -12.93 23.11 34.33
C LEU A 420 -13.52 22.77 35.69
N ASP A 421 -13.81 21.49 35.98
CA ASP A 421 -14.43 21.11 37.25
C ASP A 421 -13.51 21.34 38.46
N ARG A 422 -12.21 21.14 38.27
CA ARG A 422 -11.21 21.43 39.30
C ARG A 422 -11.08 22.94 39.52
N PHE A 423 -11.17 23.72 38.44
CA PHE A 423 -11.17 25.17 38.51
C PHE A 423 -12.40 25.68 39.26
N ARG A 424 -13.61 25.19 38.94
CA ARG A 424 -14.86 25.57 39.62
C ARG A 424 -14.80 25.31 41.12
N LYS A 425 -14.27 24.15 41.54
CA LYS A 425 -14.06 23.83 42.96
C LYS A 425 -13.07 24.79 43.64
N ALA A 426 -11.98 25.14 42.95
CA ALA A 426 -11.00 26.09 43.47
C ALA A 426 -11.59 27.50 43.60
N ALA A 427 -12.32 27.98 42.58
CA ALA A 427 -12.98 29.28 42.59
C ALA A 427 -14.07 29.36 43.66
N LEU A 428 -14.85 28.28 43.84
CA LEU A 428 -15.84 28.19 44.92
C LEU A 428 -15.20 28.31 46.31
N THR A 429 -14.00 27.72 46.51
CA THR A 429 -13.26 27.85 47.78
C THR A 429 -12.82 29.28 48.06
N LEU A 430 -12.65 30.10 47.01
CA LEU A 430 -12.33 31.52 47.09
C LEU A 430 -13.58 32.42 47.19
N GLY A 431 -14.78 31.84 47.27
CA GLY A 431 -16.04 32.58 47.37
C GLY A 431 -16.63 33.03 46.03
N HIS A 432 -16.08 32.57 44.90
CA HIS A 432 -16.51 32.96 43.55
C HIS A 432 -17.01 31.74 42.77
N PRO A 433 -18.31 31.38 42.86
CA PRO A 433 -18.87 30.29 42.07
C PRO A 433 -18.84 30.66 40.58
N VAL A 434 -18.31 29.75 39.77
CA VAL A 434 -18.24 29.88 38.31
C VAL A 434 -19.15 28.82 37.71
N THR A 435 -20.28 29.26 37.15
CA THR A 435 -21.31 28.40 36.54
C THR A 435 -20.99 28.07 35.11
#